data_AF-A0A7W6BMY3-F1
#
_entry.id   AF-A0A7W6BMY3-F1
#
_cell.length_a   1.000
_cell.length_b   1.000
_cell.length_c   1.000
_cell.angle_alpha   90.00
_cell.angle_beta   90.00
_cell.angle_gamma   90.00
#
_symmetry.space_group_name_H-M   'P 1'
#
loop_
_entity.id
_entity.type
_entity.pdbx_description
1 polymer ?
#
loop_
_entity_poly.entity_id
_entity_poly.type
_entity_poly.pdbx_seq_one_letter_code
_entity_poly.pdbx_strand_id
1 'polypeptide(L)'
;MNIMNTNQGALAPAHGARPFDPAEWLNRVTDAGLLYFLCDGILTLGARPSRKASLAMMALQGELGDESRKAAVIREIERRRGLESSAPDD
;
A
#
# COMPACT_ATOMS: atom_id res chain seq x y z
N MET A 1 -22.73 -8.84 38.66
CA MET A 1 -22.84 -9.37 37.28
C MET A 1 -22.67 -8.19 36.33
N ASN A 2 -21.51 -8.03 35.70
CA ASN A 2 -21.39 -7.41 34.37
C ASN A 2 -20.02 -7.76 33.79
N ILE A 3 -20.05 -8.63 32.78
CA ILE A 3 -18.90 -9.13 32.04
C ILE A 3 -18.91 -8.41 30.68
N MET A 4 -17.74 -7.92 30.25
CA MET A 4 -17.36 -7.50 28.88
C MET A 4 -18.01 -6.19 28.38
N ASN A 5 -17.23 -5.23 27.85
CA ASN A 5 -16.56 -5.38 26.57
C ASN A 5 -15.16 -4.77 26.55
N THR A 6 -14.15 -5.62 26.80
CA THR A 6 -12.75 -5.39 26.46
C THR A 6 -12.64 -5.38 24.94
N ASN A 7 -12.73 -4.21 24.32
CA ASN A 7 -12.23 -3.91 22.97
C ASN A 7 -12.02 -2.39 22.86
N GLN A 8 -11.48 -1.77 23.92
CA GLN A 8 -10.76 -0.50 23.75
C GLN A 8 -9.70 -0.78 22.70
N GLY A 9 -9.79 -0.02 21.59
CA GLY A 9 -9.02 -0.25 20.38
C GLY A 9 -7.58 -0.59 20.70
N ALA A 10 -7.05 -1.59 20.00
CA ALA A 10 -5.62 -1.76 19.89
C ALA A 10 -5.06 -0.40 19.48
N LEU A 11 -4.59 0.36 20.49
CA LEU A 11 -3.86 1.59 20.33
C LEU A 11 -2.73 1.20 19.40
N ALA A 12 -2.80 1.69 18.16
CA ALA A 12 -1.70 1.59 17.22
C ALA A 12 -0.45 1.99 18.00
N PRO A 13 0.62 1.18 18.00
CA PRO A 13 1.77 1.44 18.85
C PRO A 13 2.25 2.86 18.60
N ALA A 14 2.24 3.67 19.66
CA ALA A 14 2.79 5.03 19.68
C ALA A 14 4.33 4.94 19.66
N HIS A 15 4.88 4.39 18.59
CA HIS A 15 6.31 4.28 18.34
C HIS A 15 6.56 4.82 16.94
N GLY A 16 7.14 6.03 16.89
CA GLY A 16 7.73 6.67 15.71
C GLY A 16 7.05 6.32 14.39
N ALA A 17 6.00 7.06 14.03
CA ALA A 17 5.38 6.93 12.72
C ALA A 17 6.47 7.17 11.64
N ARG A 18 7.01 6.08 11.09
CA ARG A 18 7.93 6.16 9.97
C ARG A 18 7.25 7.01 8.90
N PRO A 19 7.93 8.04 8.34
CA PRO A 19 7.35 8.81 7.26
C PRO A 19 6.90 7.85 6.15
N PHE A 20 5.69 8.06 5.64
CA PHE A 20 5.18 7.25 4.54
C PHE A 20 6.06 7.49 3.30
N ASP A 21 6.75 6.45 2.87
CA ASP A 21 7.56 6.47 1.65
C ASP A 21 6.83 5.68 0.55
N PRO A 22 6.43 6.34 -0.55
CA PRO A 22 5.66 5.69 -1.62
C PRO A 22 6.48 4.62 -2.37
N ALA A 23 7.80 4.79 -2.47
CA ALA A 23 8.66 3.85 -3.17
C ALA A 23 8.85 2.57 -2.36
N GLU A 24 9.05 2.71 -1.06
CA GLU A 24 9.11 1.57 -0.13
C GLU A 24 7.77 0.84 -0.06
N TRP A 25 6.65 1.56 -0.01
CA TRP A 25 5.32 0.95 0.00
C TRP A 25 5.11 0.09 -1.25
N LEU A 26 5.50 0.56 -2.44
CA LEU A 26 5.43 -0.22 -3.67
C LEU A 26 6.32 -1.48 -3.63
N ASN A 27 7.51 -1.37 -3.08
CA ASN A 27 8.40 -2.53 -2.93
C ASN A 27 7.80 -3.58 -1.99
N ARG A 28 7.13 -3.15 -0.92
CA ARG A 28 6.40 -4.05 -0.01
C ARG A 28 5.19 -4.70 -0.69
N VAL A 29 4.51 -4.00 -1.60
CA VAL A 29 3.43 -4.56 -2.43
C VAL A 29 3.97 -5.68 -3.32
N THR A 30 5.09 -5.46 -4.02
CA THR A 30 5.70 -6.48 -4.88
C THR A 30 6.25 -7.66 -4.08
N ASP A 31 6.91 -7.43 -2.95
CA ASP A 31 7.46 -8.49 -2.08
C ASP A 31 6.36 -9.34 -1.44
N ALA A 32 5.19 -8.75 -1.19
CA ALA A 32 4.01 -9.47 -0.73
C ALA A 32 3.35 -10.32 -1.84
N GLY A 33 3.84 -10.25 -3.08
CA GLY A 33 3.27 -10.93 -4.24
C GLY A 33 1.92 -10.33 -4.68
N LEU A 34 1.69 -9.06 -4.35
CA LEU A 34 0.53 -8.31 -4.79
C LEU A 34 0.77 -7.70 -6.17
N LEU A 35 -0.32 -7.39 -6.84
CA LEU A 35 -0.35 -6.67 -8.10
C LEU A 35 -0.97 -5.30 -7.87
N TYR A 36 -0.55 -4.32 -8.65
CA TYR A 36 -1.18 -3.01 -8.67
C TYR A 36 -1.42 -2.55 -10.10
N PHE A 37 -2.48 -1.77 -10.29
CA PHE A 37 -2.86 -1.18 -11.56
C PHE A 37 -3.22 0.29 -11.37
N LEU A 38 -2.84 1.11 -12.35
CA LEU A 38 -3.14 2.54 -12.40
C LEU A 38 -3.85 2.84 -13.72
N CYS A 39 -5.09 3.31 -13.63
CA CYS A 39 -5.94 3.71 -14.76
C CYS A 39 -6.56 5.06 -14.46
N ASP A 40 -6.36 6.06 -15.31
CA ASP A 40 -6.95 7.39 -15.17
C ASP A 40 -6.78 8.01 -13.77
N GLY A 41 -5.61 7.82 -13.15
CA GLY A 41 -5.32 8.31 -11.80
C GLY A 41 -5.91 7.48 -10.66
N ILE A 42 -6.57 6.36 -10.96
CA ILE A 42 -7.13 5.44 -9.97
C ILE A 42 -6.16 4.30 -9.71
N LEU A 43 -5.66 4.23 -8.47
CA LEU A 43 -4.82 3.13 -7.99
C LEU A 43 -5.70 1.98 -7.49
N THR A 44 -5.55 0.81 -8.10
CA THR A 44 -6.20 -0.45 -7.69
C THR A 44 -5.16 -1.46 -7.25
N LEU A 45 -5.39 -2.12 -6.11
CA LEU A 45 -4.60 -3.25 -5.64
C LEU A 45 -5.31 -4.57 -5.94
N GLY A 46 -4.54 -5.57 -6.37
CA GLY A 46 -5.00 -6.94 -6.56
C GLY A 46 -4.12 -7.92 -5.79
N ALA A 47 -4.74 -8.99 -5.28
CA ALA A 47 -4.03 -10.08 -4.62
C ALA A 47 -4.18 -11.37 -5.44
N ARG A 48 -3.12 -12.16 -5.53
CA ARG A 48 -3.25 -13.57 -5.94
C ARG A 48 -4.10 -14.32 -4.90
N PRO A 49 -4.85 -15.37 -5.29
CA PRO A 49 -5.68 -16.13 -4.37
C PRO A 49 -4.81 -16.92 -3.39
N SER A 50 -4.36 -16.25 -2.33
CA SER A 50 -3.63 -16.83 -1.21
C SER A 50 -3.93 -16.04 0.06
N ARG A 51 -4.08 -16.76 1.18
CA ARG A 51 -4.37 -16.15 2.48
C ARG A 51 -3.32 -15.09 2.88
N LYS A 52 -2.05 -15.35 2.56
CA LYS A 52 -0.93 -14.43 2.81
C LYS A 52 -1.12 -13.11 2.03
N ALA A 53 -1.44 -13.20 0.74
CA ALA A 53 -1.65 -12.02 -0.10
C ALA A 53 -2.89 -11.23 0.34
N SER A 54 -4.00 -11.88 0.70
CA SER A 54 -5.19 -11.18 1.20
C SER A 54 -4.92 -10.39 2.48
N LEU A 55 -4.17 -10.98 3.44
CA LEU A 55 -3.79 -10.28 4.68
C LEU A 55 -2.85 -9.10 4.40
N ALA A 56 -1.86 -9.29 3.52
CA ALA A 56 -0.94 -8.21 3.13
C ALA A 56 -1.67 -7.07 2.41
N MET A 57 -2.63 -7.40 1.54
CA MET A 57 -3.45 -6.42 0.83
C MET A 57 -4.25 -5.56 1.82
N MET A 58 -4.93 -6.17 2.79
CA MET A 58 -5.68 -5.42 3.80
C MET A 58 -4.79 -4.48 4.62
N ALA A 59 -3.60 -4.95 5.03
CA ALA A 59 -2.65 -4.13 5.78
C ALA A 59 -2.14 -2.94 4.94
N LEU A 60 -1.67 -3.20 3.72
CA LEU A 60 -1.11 -2.17 2.83
C LEU A 60 -2.17 -1.18 2.33
N GLN A 61 -3.40 -1.63 2.15
CA GLN A 61 -4.52 -0.76 1.80
C GLN A 61 -4.94 0.15 2.97
N GLY A 62 -4.85 -0.36 4.21
CA GLY A 62 -5.01 0.45 5.42
C GLY A 62 -3.93 1.54 5.58
N GLU A 63 -2.70 1.26 5.16
CA GLU A 63 -1.60 2.25 5.17
C GLU A 63 -1.81 3.40 4.18
N LEU A 64 -2.53 3.17 3.08
CA LEU A 64 -2.85 4.24 2.13
C LEU A 64 -3.77 5.27 2.76
N GLY A 65 -4.80 4.86 3.52
CA GLY A 65 -5.61 5.67 4.46
C GLY A 65 -6.24 6.96 3.93
N ASP A 66 -5.41 7.89 3.47
CA ASP A 66 -5.70 9.25 3.00
C ASP A 66 -5.35 9.45 1.52
N GLU A 67 -6.08 10.35 0.87
CA GLU A 67 -5.89 10.69 -0.55
C GLU A 67 -4.48 11.24 -0.87
N SER A 68 -3.82 11.90 0.09
CA SER A 68 -2.47 12.42 -0.11
C SER A 68 -1.43 11.30 -0.31
N ARG A 69 -1.56 10.18 0.41
CA ARG A 69 -0.66 9.02 0.26
C ARG A 69 -0.93 8.30 -1.05
N LYS A 70 -2.20 8.15 -1.44
CA LYS A 70 -2.56 7.61 -2.76
C LYS A 70 -1.95 8.46 -3.88
N ALA A 71 -2.09 9.78 -3.82
CA ALA A 71 -1.49 10.70 -4.79
C ALA A 71 0.04 10.58 -4.83
N ALA A 72 0.70 10.43 -3.69
CA ALA A 72 2.15 10.20 -3.63
C ALA A 72 2.56 8.88 -4.28
N VAL A 73 1.82 7.79 -4.05
CA VAL A 73 2.05 6.50 -4.70
C VAL A 73 1.80 6.57 -6.21
N ILE A 74 0.75 7.24 -6.64
CA ILE A 74 0.45 7.43 -8.07
C ILE A 74 1.61 8.15 -8.76
N ARG A 75 2.08 9.26 -8.20
CA ARG A 75 3.24 10.00 -8.74
C ARG A 75 4.49 9.13 -8.81
N GLU A 76 4.73 8.28 -7.81
CA GLU A 76 5.86 7.35 -7.81
C GLU A 76 5.72 6.27 -8.89
N ILE A 77 4.51 5.73 -9.11
CA ILE A 77 4.24 4.78 -10.22
C ILE A 77 4.50 5.46 -11.56
N GLU A 78 3.99 6.68 -11.77
CA GLU A 78 4.21 7.46 -12.98
C GLU A 78 5.70 7.74 -13.21
N ARG A 79 6.43 8.11 -12.14
CA ARG A 79 7.88 8.31 -12.18
C ARG A 79 8.62 7.03 -12.61
N ARG A 80 8.28 5.86 -12.05
CA ARG A 80 8.89 4.58 -12.42
C ARG A 80 8.61 4.22 -13.88
N ARG A 81 7.36 4.38 -14.34
CA ARG A 81 6.97 4.16 -15.74
C ARG A 81 7.69 5.11 -16.71
N GLY A 82 7.87 6.38 -16.33
CA GLY A 82 8.61 7.35 -17.13
C GLY A 82 10.10 7.03 -17.26
N LEU A 83 10.71 6.46 -16.22
CA LEU A 83 12.08 5.95 -16.26
C LEU A 83 12.20 4.69 -17.13
N GLU A 84 11.22 3.77 -17.05
CA GLU A 84 11.18 2.58 -17.89
C GLU A 84 10.96 2.93 -19.37
N SER A 85 10.14 3.95 -19.67
CA SER A 85 9.90 4.43 -21.02
C SER A 85 11.03 5.29 -21.60
N SER A 86 12.03 5.67 -20.80
CA SER A 86 13.21 6.42 -21.23
C SER A 86 14.46 5.54 -21.42
N ALA A 87 14.35 4.23 -21.19
CA ALA A 87 15.37 3.29 -21.65
C ALA A 87 15.27 3.22 -23.19
N PRO A 88 16.36 3.46 -23.94
CA PRO A 88 16.33 3.28 -25.38
C PRO A 88 16.04 1.81 -25.69
N ASP A 89 14.97 1.56 -26.47
CA ASP A 89 14.89 0.37 -27.31
C ASP A 89 16.07 0.45 -28.29
N ASP A 90 17.13 -0.30 -27.98
CA ASP A 90 18.33 -0.64 -28.78
C ASP A 90 18.88 0.41 -29.79
#